data_AF-A0A3B0T4X1-F1
#
_entry.id   AF-A0A3B0T4X1-F1
#
_cell.length_a   1.000
_cell.length_b   1.000
_cell.length_c   1.000
_cell.angle_alpha   90.00
_cell.angle_beta   90.00
_cell.angle_gamma   90.00
#
_symmetry.space_group_name_H-M   'P 1'
#
loop_
_entity.id
_entity.type
_entity.pdbx_description
1 polymer ?
#
loop_
_entity_poly.entity_id
_entity_poly.type
_entity_poly.pdbx_seq_one_letter_code
_entity_poly.pdbx_strand_id
1 'polypeptide(L)'
;MNLNVIKFAGIAGFFAIAGIAYVADEQDKANNYDAVQGRITQVEEICYLEKKIGKKREYSDVLPCETAVALEASHPTWRGFDIQREATITVEYLDPASSFYSKATFVEEYASKEGRYKMGGAYELLAHKLETGKTRKT
;
A
#
# COMPACT_ATOMS: atom_id res chain seq x y z
N MET A 1 17.29 -44.59 7.11
CA MET A 1 17.47 -43.36 6.31
C MET A 1 16.61 -42.27 6.92
N ASN A 2 17.25 -41.19 7.38
CA ASN A 2 16.67 -40.16 8.26
C ASN A 2 15.67 -39.26 7.52
N LEU A 3 14.40 -39.28 7.94
CA LEU A 3 13.31 -38.43 7.43
C LEU A 3 13.51 -36.92 7.65
N ASN A 4 14.56 -36.49 8.36
CA ASN A 4 14.82 -35.08 8.65
C ASN A 4 15.51 -34.32 7.50
N VAL A 5 16.18 -34.99 6.57
CA VAL A 5 16.97 -34.30 5.52
C VAL A 5 16.09 -33.66 4.43
N ILE A 6 14.90 -34.23 4.18
CA ILE A 6 14.00 -33.77 3.10
C ILE A 6 13.29 -32.45 3.48
N LYS A 7 13.08 -32.17 4.77
CA LYS A 7 12.41 -30.93 5.21
C LYS A 7 13.30 -29.70 5.12
N PHE A 8 14.63 -29.83 5.28
CA PHE A 8 15.55 -28.69 5.24
C PHE A 8 15.87 -28.22 3.81
N ALA A 9 15.92 -29.13 2.84
CA ALA A 9 16.16 -28.78 1.44
C ALA A 9 15.01 -27.95 0.83
N GLY A 10 13.76 -28.27 1.19
CA GLY A 10 12.59 -27.51 0.71
C GLY A 10 12.54 -26.07 1.25
N ILE A 11 12.95 -25.88 2.51
CA ILE A 11 12.97 -24.55 3.15
C ILE A 11 14.14 -23.71 2.61
N ALA A 12 15.34 -24.29 2.48
CA ALA A 12 16.50 -23.59 1.92
C ALA A 12 16.30 -23.21 0.43
N GLY A 13 15.68 -24.08 -0.37
CA GLY A 13 15.34 -23.78 -1.76
C GLY A 13 14.30 -22.66 -1.91
N PHE A 14 13.30 -22.61 -1.03
CA PHE A 14 12.27 -21.56 -1.05
C PHE A 14 12.84 -20.18 -0.68
N PHE A 15 13.69 -20.10 0.34
CA PHE A 15 14.37 -18.85 0.71
C PHE A 15 15.35 -18.36 -0.36
N ALA A 16 16.04 -19.27 -1.05
CA ALA A 16 16.92 -18.91 -2.16
C ALA A 16 16.15 -18.28 -3.34
N ILE A 17 15.00 -18.85 -3.72
CA ILE A 17 14.17 -18.32 -4.82
C ILE A 17 13.53 -16.99 -4.42
N ALA A 18 13.00 -16.86 -3.21
CA ALA A 18 12.44 -15.61 -2.70
C ALA A 18 13.51 -14.50 -2.66
N GLY A 19 14.74 -14.83 -2.24
CA GLY A 19 15.86 -13.90 -2.23
C GLY A 19 16.25 -13.43 -3.63
N ILE A 20 16.30 -14.32 -4.62
CA ILE A 20 16.61 -13.97 -6.02
C ILE A 20 15.51 -13.07 -6.61
N ALA A 21 14.23 -13.39 -6.36
CA ALA A 21 13.12 -12.58 -6.84
C ALA A 21 13.13 -11.17 -6.23
N TYR A 22 13.44 -11.05 -4.94
CA TYR A 22 13.57 -9.75 -4.27
C TYR A 22 14.71 -8.92 -4.86
N VAL A 23 15.89 -9.51 -5.03
CA VAL A 23 17.05 -8.81 -5.62
C VAL A 23 16.76 -8.39 -7.06
N ALA A 24 16.09 -9.24 -7.84
CA ALA A 24 15.70 -8.91 -9.21
C ALA A 24 14.70 -7.73 -9.27
N ASP A 25 13.73 -7.67 -8.35
CA ASP A 25 12.77 -6.55 -8.27
C ASP A 25 13.44 -5.22 -7.92
N GLU A 26 14.31 -5.22 -6.91
CA GLU A 26 15.08 -4.02 -6.52
C GLU A 26 15.99 -3.54 -7.65
N GLN A 27 16.63 -4.48 -8.35
CA GLN A 27 17.51 -4.15 -9.46
C GLN A 27 16.75 -3.65 -10.69
N ASP A 28 15.57 -4.19 -10.96
CA ASP A 28 14.65 -3.67 -11.99
C ASP A 28 14.21 -2.24 -11.66
N LYS A 29 13.78 -1.99 -10.42
CA LYS A 29 13.45 -0.63 -9.94
C LYS A 29 14.62 0.33 -10.12
N ALA A 30 15.81 -0.01 -9.65
CA ALA A 30 16.98 0.86 -9.73
C ALA A 30 17.40 1.17 -11.18
N ASN A 31 17.33 0.17 -12.07
CA ASN A 31 17.76 0.34 -13.45
C ASN A 31 16.72 1.06 -14.30
N ASN A 32 15.43 0.73 -14.12
CA ASN A 32 14.38 1.10 -15.07
C ASN A 32 13.43 2.19 -14.57
N TYR A 33 13.51 2.59 -13.29
CA TYR A 33 12.62 3.59 -12.72
C TYR A 33 13.38 4.76 -12.11
N ASP A 34 12.77 5.94 -12.14
CA ASP A 34 13.20 7.13 -11.42
C ASP A 34 12.17 7.49 -10.34
N ALA A 35 12.65 7.92 -9.17
CA ALA A 35 11.81 8.51 -8.15
C ALA A 35 11.36 9.89 -8.58
N VAL A 36 10.05 10.10 -8.68
CA VAL A 36 9.45 11.37 -9.07
C VAL A 36 8.43 11.81 -8.04
N GLN A 37 8.35 13.12 -7.84
CA GLN A 37 7.33 13.72 -6.99
C GLN A 37 6.13 14.13 -7.85
N GLY A 38 4.97 13.54 -7.55
CA GLY A 38 3.70 13.92 -8.15
C GLY A 38 2.83 14.75 -7.21
N ARG A 39 1.78 15.34 -7.77
CA ARG A 39 0.76 16.08 -7.05
C ARG A 39 -0.53 15.26 -6.99
N ILE A 40 -1.09 15.10 -5.80
CA ILE A 40 -2.36 14.43 -5.59
C ILE A 40 -3.48 15.28 -6.17
N THR A 41 -4.21 14.77 -7.15
CA THR A 41 -5.35 15.45 -7.79
C THR A 41 -6.70 14.95 -7.30
N GLN A 42 -6.75 13.74 -6.71
CA GLN A 42 -7.97 13.14 -6.18
C GLN A 42 -7.62 12.23 -5.00
N VAL A 43 -8.47 12.23 -3.98
CA VAL A 43 -8.40 11.34 -2.82
C VAL A 43 -9.80 10.83 -2.54
N GLU A 44 -9.96 9.52 -2.54
CA GLU A 44 -11.18 8.84 -2.09
C GLU A 44 -10.81 7.93 -0.94
N GLU A 45 -11.53 8.02 0.18
CA GLU A 45 -11.23 7.22 1.36
C GLU A 45 -12.47 6.45 1.80
N ILE A 46 -12.25 5.17 2.11
CA ILE A 46 -13.20 4.34 2.83
C ILE A 46 -12.53 3.86 4.12
N CYS A 47 -13.35 3.58 5.13
CA CYS A 47 -12.86 3.12 6.42
C CYS A 47 -13.59 1.87 6.88
N TYR A 48 -12.94 1.09 7.74
CA TYR A 48 -13.56 0.03 8.53
C TYR A 48 -12.88 -0.05 9.90
N LEU A 49 -13.58 -0.62 10.87
CA LEU A 49 -13.08 -0.82 12.23
C LEU A 49 -12.51 -2.23 12.33
N GLU A 50 -11.33 -2.39 12.91
CA GLU A 50 -10.72 -3.69 13.18
C GLU A 50 -10.38 -3.83 14.66
N LYS A 51 -10.68 -4.98 15.27
CA LYS A 51 -10.16 -5.33 16.60
C LYS A 51 -9.52 -6.70 16.60
N LYS A 52 -8.31 -6.76 17.15
CA LYS A 52 -7.57 -8.01 17.37
C LYS A 52 -7.90 -8.57 18.74
N ILE A 53 -8.45 -9.77 18.78
CA ILE A 53 -8.77 -10.51 20.02
C ILE A 53 -7.97 -11.83 19.99
N GLY A 54 -6.76 -11.77 20.52
CA GLY A 54 -5.79 -12.87 20.42
C GLY A 54 -5.44 -13.15 18.95
N LYS A 55 -5.87 -14.31 18.44
CA LYS A 55 -5.68 -14.71 17.02
C LYS A 55 -6.86 -14.34 16.12
N LYS A 56 -7.99 -13.90 16.69
CA LYS A 56 -9.19 -13.52 15.95
C LYS A 56 -9.15 -12.04 15.59
N ARG A 57 -9.73 -11.69 14.45
CA ARG A 57 -9.97 -10.32 14.03
C ARG A 57 -11.46 -10.14 13.84
N GLU A 58 -11.99 -9.08 14.41
CA GLU A 58 -13.36 -8.64 14.21
C GLU A 58 -13.34 -7.35 13.38
N TYR A 59 -14.27 -7.24 12.45
CA TYR A 59 -14.36 -6.12 11.53
C TYR A 59 -15.76 -5.52 11.52
N SER A 60 -15.87 -4.22 11.25
CA SER A 60 -17.12 -3.64 10.77
C SER A 60 -17.27 -3.83 9.27
N ASP A 61 -18.45 -3.50 8.74
CA ASP A 61 -18.62 -3.21 7.31
C ASP A 61 -17.77 -2.00 6.90
N VAL A 62 -17.61 -1.78 5.59
CA VAL A 62 -17.00 -0.57 5.03
C VAL A 62 -17.96 0.62 5.19
N LEU A 63 -17.43 1.75 5.63
CA LEU A 63 -18.20 2.95 5.92
C LEU A 63 -17.41 4.23 5.63
N PRO A 64 -18.10 5.40 5.53
CA PRO A 64 -17.43 6.69 5.50
C PRO A 64 -16.53 6.87 6.73
N CYS A 65 -15.38 7.50 6.55
CA CYS A 65 -14.38 7.63 7.60
C CYS A 65 -14.84 8.47 8.79
N GLU A 66 -15.66 9.48 8.56
CA GLU A 66 -16.29 10.28 9.61
C GLU A 66 -17.18 9.42 10.49
N THR A 67 -17.92 8.49 9.87
CA THR A 67 -18.79 7.54 10.58
C THR A 67 -17.96 6.55 11.39
N ALA A 68 -16.83 6.04 10.86
CA ALA A 68 -15.95 5.14 11.61
C ALA A 68 -15.37 5.81 12.86
N VAL A 69 -14.90 7.05 12.71
CA VAL A 69 -14.40 7.86 13.83
C VAL A 69 -15.50 8.11 14.87
N ALA A 70 -16.72 8.42 14.42
CA ALA A 70 -17.86 8.64 15.32
C ALA A 70 -18.26 7.35 16.07
N LEU A 71 -18.27 6.19 15.39
CA LEU A 71 -18.61 4.91 16.00
C LEU A 71 -17.57 4.49 17.04
N GLU A 72 -16.28 4.62 16.74
CA GLU A 72 -15.20 4.30 17.69
C GLU A 72 -15.30 5.18 18.96
N ALA A 73 -15.59 6.47 18.80
CA ALA A 73 -15.68 7.39 19.93
C ALA A 73 -16.93 7.14 20.81
N SER A 74 -18.09 6.90 20.19
CA SER A 74 -19.38 6.97 20.88
C SER A 74 -20.05 5.61 21.14
N HIS A 75 -19.82 4.60 20.29
CA HIS A 75 -20.59 3.36 20.33
C HIS A 75 -19.89 2.29 21.20
N PRO A 76 -20.53 1.75 22.25
CA PRO A 76 -19.90 0.80 23.17
C PRO A 76 -19.28 -0.44 22.49
N THR A 77 -19.93 -0.96 21.44
CA THR A 77 -19.44 -2.12 20.67
C THR A 77 -18.13 -1.84 19.94
N TRP A 78 -18.00 -0.65 19.36
CA TRP A 78 -16.91 -0.28 18.45
C TRP A 78 -15.77 0.46 19.16
N ARG A 79 -15.94 0.78 20.44
CA ARG A 79 -14.93 1.46 21.24
C ARG A 79 -13.65 0.64 21.34
N GLY A 80 -12.52 1.29 21.07
CA GLY A 80 -11.21 0.65 21.10
C GLY A 80 -10.94 -0.31 19.94
N PHE A 81 -11.73 -0.23 18.85
CA PHE A 81 -11.33 -0.77 17.55
C PHE A 81 -10.37 0.20 16.88
N ASP A 82 -9.41 -0.32 16.11
CA ASP A 82 -8.54 0.46 15.24
C ASP A 82 -9.33 0.87 13.99
N ILE A 83 -9.19 2.13 13.58
CA ILE A 83 -9.76 2.62 12.32
C ILE A 83 -8.76 2.32 11.22
N GLN A 84 -9.12 1.39 10.33
CA GLN A 84 -8.39 1.11 9.10
C GLN A 84 -8.95 2.00 7.99
N ARG A 85 -8.06 2.65 7.25
CA ARG A 85 -8.36 3.51 6.10
C ARG A 85 -7.82 2.86 4.85
N GLU A 86 -8.62 2.83 3.80
CA GLU A 86 -8.18 2.52 2.44
C GLU A 86 -8.39 3.77 1.59
N ALA A 87 -7.28 4.33 1.10
CA ALA A 87 -7.27 5.56 0.31
C ALA A 87 -6.92 5.25 -1.14
N THR A 88 -7.83 5.55 -2.05
CA THR A 88 -7.56 5.60 -3.49
C THR A 88 -7.10 7.01 -3.86
N ILE A 89 -5.84 7.15 -4.24
CA ILE A 89 -5.21 8.43 -4.58
C ILE A 89 -4.87 8.47 -6.07
N THR A 90 -5.24 9.56 -6.74
CA THR A 90 -4.80 9.84 -8.11
C THR A 90 -3.74 10.92 -8.07
N VAL A 91 -2.61 10.66 -8.70
CA VAL A 91 -1.42 11.50 -8.69
C VAL A 91 -1.06 11.89 -10.12
N GLU A 92 -0.90 13.18 -10.35
CA GLU A 92 -0.37 13.74 -11.59
C GLU A 92 1.14 14.00 -11.42
N TYR A 93 1.96 13.54 -12.35
CA TYR A 93 3.42 13.59 -12.25
C TYR A 93 4.06 13.85 -13.60
N LEU A 94 5.28 14.40 -13.62
CA LEU A 94 6.08 14.55 -14.83
C LEU A 94 6.69 13.19 -15.20
N ASP A 95 6.28 12.64 -16.34
CA ASP A 95 6.71 11.34 -16.81
C ASP A 95 8.11 11.42 -17.46
N PRO A 96 9.12 10.69 -16.96
CA PRO A 96 10.47 10.76 -17.51
C PRO A 96 10.57 10.19 -18.94
N ALA A 97 9.71 9.23 -19.32
CA ALA A 97 9.75 8.62 -20.65
C ALA A 97 9.21 9.53 -21.75
N SER A 98 8.26 10.42 -21.41
CA SER A 98 7.58 11.27 -22.39
C SER A 98 7.82 12.77 -22.20
N SER A 99 8.36 13.20 -21.04
CA SER A 99 8.44 14.60 -20.61
C SER A 99 7.08 15.34 -20.53
N PHE A 100 5.96 14.60 -20.56
CA PHE A 100 4.61 15.13 -20.36
C PHE A 100 4.07 14.73 -18.99
N TYR A 101 2.99 15.40 -18.57
CA TYR A 101 2.29 15.01 -17.34
C TYR A 101 1.43 13.76 -17.57
N SER A 102 1.65 12.75 -16.74
CA SER A 102 0.91 11.50 -16.68
C SER A 102 0.13 11.40 -15.36
N LYS A 103 -0.87 10.51 -15.31
CA LYS A 103 -1.63 10.21 -14.09
C LYS A 103 -1.44 8.77 -13.68
N ALA A 104 -1.38 8.52 -12.38
CA ALA A 104 -1.35 7.19 -11.79
C ALA A 104 -2.30 7.13 -10.60
N THR A 105 -2.86 5.94 -10.33
CA THR A 105 -3.76 5.70 -9.21
C THR A 105 -3.17 4.64 -8.29
N PHE A 106 -3.17 4.90 -6.99
CA PHE A 106 -2.69 3.99 -5.95
C PHE A 106 -3.75 3.76 -4.89
N VAL A 107 -3.80 2.55 -4.35
CA VAL A 107 -4.64 2.19 -3.19
C VAL A 107 -3.72 1.97 -1.99
N GLU A 108 -3.89 2.77 -0.95
CA GLU A 108 -3.05 2.78 0.25
C GLU A 108 -3.87 2.44 1.49
N GLU A 109 -3.49 1.38 2.19
CA GLU A 109 -4.13 0.95 3.43
C GLU A 109 -3.30 1.36 4.65
N TYR A 110 -3.94 1.98 5.64
CA TYR A 110 -3.26 2.41 6.86
C TYR A 110 -4.21 2.58 8.05
N ALA A 111 -3.72 2.27 9.25
CA ALA A 111 -4.45 2.50 10.50
C ALA A 111 -4.28 3.96 10.96
N SER A 112 -5.35 4.74 10.99
CA SER A 112 -5.32 6.13 11.48
C SER A 112 -6.72 6.69 11.72
N LYS A 113 -6.87 7.54 12.74
CA LYS A 113 -8.09 8.33 12.93
C LYS A 113 -8.20 9.49 11.93
N GLU A 114 -7.07 9.98 11.43
CA GLU A 114 -6.99 11.10 10.49
C GLU A 114 -6.51 10.66 9.11
N GLY A 115 -6.99 11.33 8.06
CA GLY A 115 -6.53 11.11 6.69
C GLY A 115 -5.09 11.56 6.48
N ARG A 116 -4.26 10.70 5.89
CA ARG A 116 -2.85 10.98 5.55
C ARG A 116 -2.73 11.79 4.26
N TYR A 117 -3.55 11.47 3.27
CA TYR A 117 -3.48 12.07 1.93
C TYR A 117 -4.45 13.22 1.79
N LYS A 118 -4.03 14.28 1.10
CA LYS A 118 -4.82 15.48 0.88
C LYS A 118 -4.69 15.92 -0.57
N MET A 119 -5.78 16.41 -1.15
CA MET A 119 -5.72 17.01 -2.49
C MET A 119 -4.69 18.14 -2.52
N GLY A 120 -3.92 18.19 -3.61
CA GLY A 120 -2.82 19.13 -3.80
C GLY A 120 -1.53 18.77 -3.04
N GLY A 121 -1.55 17.75 -2.18
CA GLY A 121 -0.36 17.24 -1.50
C GLY A 121 0.63 16.57 -2.45
N ALA A 122 1.86 16.39 -1.98
CA ALA A 122 2.88 15.66 -2.72
C ALA A 122 2.78 14.15 -2.47
N TYR A 123 3.11 13.36 -3.49
CA TYR A 123 3.21 11.91 -3.40
C TYR A 123 4.43 11.44 -4.19
N GLU A 124 5.30 10.65 -3.56
CA GLU A 124 6.46 10.08 -4.22
C GLU A 124 6.10 8.75 -4.87
N LEU A 125 6.50 8.56 -6.12
CA LEU A 125 6.28 7.32 -6.87
C LEU A 125 7.49 7.01 -7.76
N LEU A 126 7.59 5.76 -8.19
CA LEU A 126 8.58 5.33 -9.18
C LEU A 126 7.95 5.36 -10.57
N ALA A 127 8.52 6.11 -11.51
CA ALA A 127 8.07 6.18 -12.89
C ALA A 127 9.11 5.54 -13.82
N HIS A 128 8.65 4.74 -14.80
CA HIS A 128 9.56 4.03 -15.70
C HIS A 128 10.26 4.98 -16.67
N LYS A 129 11.57 4.85 -16.81
CA LYS A 129 12.43 5.74 -17.61
C LYS A 129 12.10 5.75 -19.10
N LEU A 130 11.55 4.64 -19.61
CA LEU A 130 11.35 4.40 -21.06
C LEU A 130 9.91 4.02 -21.44
N GLU A 131 9.01 3.80 -20.48
CA GLU A 131 7.65 3.32 -20.75
C GLU A 131 6.65 4.29 -20.11
N THR A 132 6.03 5.12 -20.94
CA THR A 132 5.06 6.14 -20.52
C THR A 132 3.94 5.53 -19.67
N GLY A 133 3.60 6.18 -18.55
CA GLY A 133 2.52 5.79 -17.67
C GLY A 133 2.80 4.60 -16.74
N LYS A 134 3.90 3.86 -16.95
CA LYS A 134 4.25 2.71 -16.10
C LYS A 134 4.86 3.20 -14.78
N THR A 135 4.16 2.89 -13.69
CA THR A 135 4.52 3.35 -12.35
C THR A 135 4.59 2.22 -11.33
N ARG A 136 5.27 2.48 -10.21
CA ARG A 136 5.28 1.62 -9.02
C ARG A 136 5.23 2.49 -7.76
N LYS A 137 4.80 1.87 -6.68
CA LYS A 137 4.97 2.43 -5.33
C LYS A 137 6.46 2.42 -4.96
N THR A 138 6.86 3.39 -4.15
CA THR A 138 8.16 3.43 -3.50
C THR A 138 8.32 2.34 -2.45
#